data_AF-A0A7W0PI61-F1
#
_entry.id   AF-A0A7W0PI61-F1
#
_cell.length_a   1.000
_cell.length_b   1.000
_cell.length_c   1.000
_cell.angle_alpha   90.00
_cell.angle_beta   90.00
_cell.angle_gamma   90.00
#
_symmetry.space_group_name_H-M   'P 1'
#
loop_
_entity.id
_entity.type
_entity.pdbx_description
1 polymer ?
#
loop_
_entity_poly.entity_id
_entity_poly.type
_entity_poly.pdbx_seq_one_letter_code
_entity_poly.pdbx_strand_id
1 'polypeptide(L)' 'RGGTYPCAFNAANEVAVAAFLDERIGFVEIAPLVEDALDRADGDAVSDLPELVEADAAARRLAEGRLTTV' A
#
# COMPACT_ATOMS: atom_id res chain seq x y z
N ARG A 1 2.84 9.01 11.29
CA ARG A 1 4.09 8.23 11.41
C ARG A 1 5.07 8.73 10.33
N GLY A 2 6.39 8.58 10.50
CA GLY A 2 7.42 9.06 9.55
C GLY A 2 8.17 7.91 8.87
N GLY A 3 9.38 8.13 8.35
CA GLY A 3 10.18 7.07 7.73
C GLY A 3 9.58 6.59 6.40
N THR A 4 9.50 5.27 6.21
CA THR A 4 8.90 4.60 5.04
C THR A 4 7.37 4.72 4.97
N TYR A 5 6.67 5.08 6.06
CA TYR A 5 5.20 5.10 6.09
C TYR A 5 4.52 5.94 4.99
N PRO A 6 4.97 7.16 4.63
CA PRO A 6 4.37 7.93 3.54
C PRO A 6 4.51 7.25 2.16
N CYS A 7 5.61 6.53 1.94
CA CYS A 7 5.82 5.75 0.72
C CYS A 7 4.88 4.53 0.70
N ALA A 8 4.80 3.79 1.80
CA ALA A 8 3.89 2.67 1.94
C ALA A 8 2.42 3.08 1.76
N PHE A 9 2.02 4.23 2.32
CA PHE A 9 0.67 4.80 2.13
C PHE A 9 0.38 5.06 0.66
N ASN A 10 1.31 5.72 -0.04
CA ASN A 10 1.13 6.07 -1.45
C ASN A 10 1.02 4.81 -2.32
N ALA A 11 1.95 3.87 -2.13
CA ALA A 11 1.97 2.59 -2.85
C ALA A 11 0.68 1.78 -2.65
N ALA A 12 0.20 1.67 -1.40
CA ALA A 12 -1.05 0.99 -1.10
C ALA A 12 -2.27 1.72 -1.70
N ASN A 13 -2.28 3.06 -1.67
CA ASN A 13 -3.35 3.86 -2.26
C ASN A 13 -3.41 3.69 -3.79
N GLU A 14 -2.26 3.64 -4.48
CA GLU A 14 -2.24 3.37 -5.91
C GLU A 14 -2.82 2.00 -6.26
N VAL A 15 -2.47 0.95 -5.50
CA VAL A 15 -3.07 -0.39 -5.68
C VAL A 15 -4.58 -0.36 -5.44
N ALA A 16 -5.02 0.30 -4.38
CA ALA A 16 -6.45 0.41 -4.04
C ALA A 16 -7.24 1.18 -5.11
N VAL A 17 -6.72 2.31 -5.57
CA VAL A 17 -7.35 3.12 -6.63
C VAL A 17 -7.38 2.34 -7.94
N ALA A 18 -6.31 1.63 -8.31
CA ALA A 18 -6.31 0.77 -9.48
C ALA A 18 -7.39 -0.31 -9.39
N ALA A 19 -7.49 -1.00 -8.24
CA ALA A 19 -8.55 -2.00 -8.03
C ALA A 19 -9.96 -1.41 -8.08
N PHE A 20 -10.16 -0.19 -7.60
CA PHE A 20 -11.43 0.53 -7.72
C PHE A 20 -11.76 0.88 -9.18
N LEU A 21 -10.78 1.37 -9.94
CA LEU A 21 -10.94 1.70 -11.36
C LEU A 21 -11.18 0.44 -12.22
N ASP A 22 -10.64 -0.71 -11.79
CA ASP A 22 -10.89 -2.03 -12.38
C ASP A 22 -12.22 -2.67 -11.90
N GLU A 23 -13.05 -1.94 -11.14
CA GLU A 23 -14.31 -2.42 -10.56
C GLU A 23 -14.18 -3.66 -9.66
N ARG A 24 -12.98 -3.92 -9.12
CA ARG A 24 -12.70 -5.06 -8.21
C ARG A 24 -13.06 -4.77 -6.75
N ILE A 25 -13.07 -3.49 -6.36
CA ILE A 25 -13.50 -3.01 -5.04
C ILE A 25 -14.37 -1.77 -5.18
N GLY A 26 -15.22 -1.49 -4.20
CA GLY A 26 -15.98 -0.26 -4.08
C GLY A 26 -15.15 0.90 -3.52
N PHE A 27 -15.61 2.14 -3.75
CA PHE A 27 -14.92 3.36 -3.30
C PHE A 27 -14.64 3.38 -1.78
N VAL A 28 -15.59 2.89 -0.97
CA VAL A 28 -15.46 2.85 0.49
C VAL A 28 -14.45 1.82 0.99
N GLU A 29 -14.01 0.90 0.13
CA GLU A 29 -13.05 -0.16 0.45
C GLU A 29 -11.59 0.30 0.25
N ILE A 30 -11.36 1.46 -0.39
CA ILE A 30 -10.02 2.02 -0.59
C ILE A 30 -9.33 2.27 0.75
N ALA A 31 -9.97 3.00 1.66
CA ALA A 31 -9.37 3.37 2.95
C ALA A 31 -9.05 2.14 3.83
N PRO A 32 -9.96 1.17 4.02
CA PRO A 32 -9.65 -0.07 4.74
C PRO A 32 -8.49 -0.88 4.15
N LEU A 33 -8.36 -0.93 2.81
CA LEU A 33 -7.25 -1.63 2.17
C LEU A 33 -5.90 -0.93 2.44
N VAL A 34 -5.88 0.39 2.35
CA VAL A 34 -4.70 1.21 2.64
C VAL A 34 -4.31 1.11 4.11
N GLU A 35 -5.30 1.13 5.02
CA GLU A 35 -5.09 0.95 6.46
C GLU A 35 -4.48 -0.41 6.79
N ASP A 36 -5.00 -1.51 6.21
CA ASP A 36 -4.42 -2.85 6.41
C ASP A 36 -2.97 -2.93 5.92
N ALA A 37 -2.67 -2.36 4.75
CA ALA A 37 -1.32 -2.33 4.22
C ALA A 37 -0.38 -1.52 5.13
N LEU A 38 -0.83 -0.39 5.66
CA LEU A 38 -0.05 0.45 6.58
C LEU A 38 0.18 -0.19 7.95
N ASP A 39 -0.80 -0.92 8.47
CA ASP A 39 -0.65 -1.62 9.76
C ASP A 39 0.35 -2.78 9.68
N ARG A 40 0.60 -3.29 8.47
CA ARG A 40 1.55 -4.38 8.20
C ARG A 40 2.87 -3.91 7.61
N ALA A 41 2.99 -2.64 7.26
CA ALA A 41 4.22 -2.05 6.72
C ALA A 41 5.19 -1.66 7.83
N ASP A 42 6.48 -1.83 7.55
CA ASP A 42 7.56 -1.33 8.40
C ASP A 42 7.69 0.19 8.25
N GLY A 43 8.08 0.85 9.35
CA GLY A 43 8.19 2.31 9.49
C GLY A 43 9.62 2.82 9.58
N ASP A 44 10.57 2.09 9.00
CA ASP A 44 11.99 2.32 9.15
C ASP A 44 12.42 3.72 8.68
N ALA A 45 13.51 4.20 9.27
CA ALA A 45 14.15 5.42 8.78
C ALA A 45 14.69 5.16 7.37
N VAL A 46 14.44 6.10 6.46
CA VAL A 46 14.93 6.03 5.09
C VAL A 46 16.26 6.77 5.00
N SER A 47 17.30 6.08 4.54
CA SER A 47 18.65 6.59 4.37
C SER A 47 19.07 6.67 2.89
N ASP A 48 18.43 5.89 2.01
CA ASP A 48 18.67 5.93 0.58
C ASP A 48 17.43 5.58 -0.27
N LEU A 49 17.60 5.67 -1.60
CA LEU A 49 16.54 5.38 -2.56
C LEU A 49 16.18 3.88 -2.63
N PRO A 50 17.14 2.93 -2.66
CA PRO A 50 16.83 1.50 -2.61
C PRO A 50 15.89 1.09 -1.47
N GLU A 51 16.09 1.61 -0.26
CA GLU A 51 15.19 1.34 0.88
C GLU A 51 13.75 1.80 0.59
N LEU A 52 13.59 2.95 -0.07
CA LEU A 52 12.27 3.47 -0.46
C LEU A 52 11.61 2.60 -1.54
N VAL A 53 12.39 2.09 -2.49
CA VAL A 53 11.91 1.18 -3.54
C VAL A 53 11.42 -0.14 -2.94
N GLU A 54 12.14 -0.68 -1.96
CA GLU A 54 11.72 -1.90 -1.26
C GLU A 54 10.46 -1.66 -0.42
N ALA A 55 10.34 -0.50 0.26
CA ALA A 55 9.15 -0.13 1.00
C ALA A 55 7.91 0.01 0.11
N ASP A 56 8.04 0.64 -1.06
CA ASP A 56 6.99 0.71 -2.09
C ASP A 56 6.56 -0.70 -2.51
N ALA A 57 7.52 -1.53 -2.92
CA ALA A 57 7.25 -2.88 -3.40
C ALA A 57 6.60 -3.78 -2.32
N ALA A 58 7.01 -3.65 -1.06
CA ALA A 58 6.41 -4.36 0.06
C ALA A 58 4.96 -3.92 0.30
N ALA A 59 4.70 -2.62 0.31
CA ALA A 59 3.35 -2.09 0.49
C ALA A 59 2.39 -2.52 -0.64
N ARG A 60 2.86 -2.58 -1.89
CA ARG A 60 2.08 -3.13 -3.01
C ARG A 60 1.71 -4.58 -2.78
N ARG A 61 2.67 -5.44 -2.40
CA ARG A 61 2.40 -6.85 -2.09
C ARG A 61 1.40 -7.02 -0.94
N LEU A 62 1.47 -6.18 0.09
CA LEU A 62 0.54 -6.20 1.21
C LEU A 62 -0.89 -5.86 0.77
N ALA A 63 -1.06 -4.81 -0.04
CA ALA A 63 -2.33 -4.37 -0.58
C ALA A 63 -2.91 -5.38 -1.59
N GLU A 64 -2.11 -5.87 -2.53
CA GLU A 64 -2.50 -6.87 -3.53
C GLU A 64 -2.92 -8.20 -2.89
N GLY A 65 -2.22 -8.64 -1.83
CA GLY A 65 -2.54 -9.87 -1.11
C GLY A 65 -3.91 -9.86 -0.42
N ARG A 66 -4.53 -8.67 -0.25
CA ARG A 66 -5.90 -8.52 0.26
C ARG A 66 -6.97 -8.50 -0.84
N LEU A 67 -6.57 -8.30 -2.09
CA LEU A 67 -7.49 -8.33 -3.22
C LEU A 67 -7.78 -9.79 -3.59
N THR A 68 -9.00 -10.25 -3.30
CA THR A 68 -9.41 -11.60 -3.70
C THR A 68 -9.49 -11.67 -5.23
N THR A 69 -8.92 -12.72 -5.84
CA THR A 69 -9.17 -13.01 -7.26
C THR A 69 -10.61 -13.51 -7.39
N VAL A 70 -11.41 -12.83 -8.20
CA VAL A 70 -12.76 -13.29 -8.60
C VAL A 70 -12.63 -14.51 -9.51
#